data_AF-A0A352F520-F1
#
_entry.id   AF-A0A352F520-F1
#
_cell.length_a   1.000
_cell.length_b   1.000
_cell.length_c   1.000
_cell.angle_alpha   90.00
_cell.angle_beta   90.00
_cell.angle_gamma   90.00
#
_symmetry.space_group_name_H-M   'P 1'
#
loop_
_entity.id
_entity.type
_entity.pdbx_description
1 polymer ?
#
loop_
_entity_poly.entity_id
_entity_poly.type
_entity_poly.pdbx_seq_one_letter_code
_entity_poly.pdbx_strand_id
1 'polypeptide(L)'
;RELGLSGKLKIGIVTGDDIMPRLDELLARGVEMRNMDNGATLDTVRDQIQSANVYLGAAPLVEALDGGARIVITGRATDTGLTLAPLIHEFGWAGDDWNKLAAGTIAGHIIECGAQCSGGNCQYEWRSIPNLANVGFPIVEAAPDGSFVITKHERTGGWVIIPSVKEQLVYEMGDPRDYITPDCVADFTTVRLEYEGRDRVRVFGIEGRPATDTFKVSISYSAGYKAVGTLVYSWPDAYDKAQAADRILRGRLDRLGLKFDEILTEFVGANATHGPLAGKPSPDLPEVQLRVGVRSENRPEVERFTKEIAPLVLTGPPGVTGFAGGRPKVEEIVAYWPALIPKNEIEPKVELIEV
;
A
#
# COMPACT_ATOMS: atom_id res chain seq x y z
N ARG A 1 19.45 25.70 12.25
CA ARG A 1 19.82 26.86 13.11
C ARG A 1 19.60 26.60 14.60
N GLU A 2 18.36 26.36 15.08
CA GLU A 2 18.09 26.16 16.52
C GLU A 2 18.83 24.96 17.14
N LEU A 3 18.98 23.86 16.39
CA LEU A 3 19.73 22.68 16.80
C LEU A 3 21.26 22.80 16.62
N GLY A 4 21.79 23.97 16.23
CA GLY A 4 23.24 24.16 16.02
C GLY A 4 23.86 23.38 14.86
N LEU A 5 23.02 22.91 13.92
CA LEU A 5 23.40 22.13 12.73
C LEU A 5 23.84 22.99 11.53
N SER A 6 23.83 24.32 11.66
CA SER A 6 24.15 25.22 10.55
C SER A 6 25.56 24.99 9.99
N GLY A 7 25.69 24.78 8.69
CA GLY A 7 26.93 24.44 7.98
C GLY A 7 27.45 23.03 8.27
N LYS A 8 26.68 22.17 8.95
CA LYS A 8 27.11 20.81 9.36
C LYS A 8 26.29 19.69 8.72
N LEU A 9 25.18 20.04 8.07
CA LEU A 9 24.28 19.08 7.47
C LEU A 9 24.02 19.47 6.00
N LYS A 10 24.24 18.50 5.11
CA LYS A 10 23.86 18.62 3.70
C LYS A 10 22.64 17.74 3.46
N ILE A 11 21.60 18.34 2.88
CA ILE A 11 20.35 17.67 2.51
C ILE A 11 20.29 17.59 0.99
N GLY A 12 20.05 16.39 0.47
CA GLY A 12 19.75 16.17 -0.93
C GLY A 12 18.24 16.18 -1.16
N ILE A 13 17.78 16.91 -2.16
CA ILE A 13 16.37 16.96 -2.57
C ILE A 13 16.28 16.37 -3.98
N VAL A 14 15.48 15.32 -4.12
CA VAL A 14 15.23 14.63 -5.40
C VAL A 14 13.82 14.94 -5.86
N THR A 15 13.70 15.53 -7.05
CA THR A 15 12.43 15.87 -7.73
C THR A 15 12.41 15.32 -9.16
N GLY A 16 11.33 15.57 -9.90
CA GLY A 16 11.15 15.10 -11.27
C GLY A 16 10.20 13.91 -11.40
N ASP A 17 9.65 13.44 -10.28
CA ASP A 17 8.59 12.44 -10.24
C ASP A 17 7.23 13.01 -10.64
N ASP A 18 6.92 14.26 -10.27
CA ASP A 18 5.66 14.92 -10.60
C ASP A 18 5.61 15.31 -12.09
N ILE A 19 4.78 14.61 -12.84
CA ILE A 19 4.55 14.85 -14.27
C ILE A 19 3.22 15.56 -14.53
N MET A 20 2.44 15.88 -13.50
CA MET A 20 1.14 16.52 -13.66
C MET A 20 1.22 17.81 -14.52
N PRO A 21 2.23 18.70 -14.36
CA PRO A 21 2.35 19.89 -15.20
C PRO A 21 2.65 19.62 -16.68
N ARG A 22 3.13 18.41 -17.01
CA ARG A 22 3.55 18.00 -18.36
C ARG A 22 2.63 16.94 -18.98
N LEU A 23 1.56 16.56 -18.28
CA LEU A 23 0.73 15.41 -18.66
C LEU A 23 0.15 15.57 -20.07
N ASP A 24 -0.38 16.74 -20.41
CA ASP A 24 -0.96 17.00 -21.74
C ASP A 24 0.10 17.02 -22.86
N GLU A 25 1.29 17.54 -22.57
CA GLU A 25 2.42 17.53 -23.50
C GLU A 25 2.83 16.09 -23.83
N LEU A 26 2.92 15.23 -22.81
CA LEU A 26 3.27 13.83 -22.95
C LEU A 26 2.22 13.07 -23.78
N LEU A 27 0.93 13.28 -23.49
CA LEU A 27 -0.17 12.68 -24.26
C LEU A 27 -0.15 13.13 -25.72
N ALA A 28 0.06 14.42 -25.99
CA ALA A 28 0.14 14.97 -27.34
C ALA A 28 1.33 14.40 -28.15
N ARG A 29 2.40 13.96 -27.46
CA ARG A 29 3.57 13.30 -28.06
C ARG A 29 3.37 11.78 -28.26
N GLY A 30 2.23 11.22 -27.84
CA GLY A 30 1.90 9.80 -28.01
C GLY A 30 2.26 8.91 -26.82
N VAL A 31 2.58 9.49 -25.66
CA VAL A 31 2.79 8.72 -24.42
C VAL A 31 1.43 8.41 -23.80
N GLU A 32 0.79 7.34 -24.25
CA GLU A 32 -0.64 7.09 -23.99
C GLU A 32 -1.00 6.77 -22.52
N MET A 33 -0.04 6.35 -21.70
CA MET A 33 -0.21 5.99 -20.27
C MET A 33 -1.47 5.13 -20.02
N ARG A 34 -1.64 4.09 -20.84
CA ARG A 34 -2.77 3.17 -20.72
C ARG A 34 -2.82 2.52 -19.34
N ASN A 35 -4.04 2.30 -18.86
CA ASN A 35 -4.26 1.60 -17.60
C ASN A 35 -3.70 0.17 -17.68
N MET A 36 -2.85 -0.21 -16.73
CA MET A 36 -2.19 -1.52 -16.73
C MET A 36 -3.17 -2.70 -16.51
N ASP A 37 -4.29 -2.46 -15.82
CA ASP A 37 -5.22 -3.52 -15.44
C ASP A 37 -6.25 -3.83 -16.54
N ASN A 38 -6.67 -2.80 -17.30
CA ASN A 38 -7.75 -2.93 -18.28
C ASN A 38 -7.46 -2.36 -19.68
N GLY A 39 -6.30 -1.73 -19.90
CA GLY A 39 -5.87 -1.19 -21.19
C GLY A 39 -6.58 0.08 -21.66
N ALA A 40 -7.45 0.67 -20.83
CA ALA A 40 -8.17 1.91 -21.14
C ALA A 40 -7.21 3.08 -21.40
N THR A 41 -7.63 4.04 -22.23
CA THR A 41 -6.87 5.26 -22.52
C THR A 41 -7.07 6.31 -21.43
N LEU A 42 -6.02 7.05 -21.10
CA LEU A 42 -6.08 8.04 -20.02
C LEU A 42 -7.14 9.14 -20.25
N ASP A 43 -7.46 9.42 -21.51
CA ASP A 43 -8.53 10.35 -21.92
C ASP A 43 -9.88 10.07 -21.25
N THR A 44 -10.17 8.82 -20.87
CA THR A 44 -11.44 8.48 -20.21
C THR A 44 -11.62 9.11 -18.83
N VAL A 45 -10.52 9.53 -18.20
CA VAL A 45 -10.51 10.11 -16.84
C VAL A 45 -9.75 11.44 -16.78
N ARG A 46 -9.35 12.01 -17.93
CA ARG A 46 -8.39 13.12 -18.00
C ARG A 46 -8.82 14.33 -17.17
N ASP A 47 -10.09 14.73 -17.27
CA ASP A 47 -10.62 15.91 -16.57
C ASP A 47 -10.72 15.71 -15.05
N GLN A 48 -10.65 14.47 -14.57
CA GLN A 48 -10.74 14.12 -13.16
C GLN A 48 -9.36 13.93 -12.51
N ILE A 49 -8.26 13.95 -13.26
CA ILE A 49 -6.92 13.71 -12.73
C ILE A 49 -6.51 14.82 -11.75
N GLN A 50 -6.04 14.39 -10.57
CA GLN A 50 -5.62 15.25 -9.47
C GLN A 50 -4.10 15.23 -9.28
N SER A 51 -3.44 14.12 -9.60
CA SER A 51 -1.98 13.99 -9.54
C SER A 51 -1.46 12.90 -10.48
N ALA A 52 -0.19 13.01 -10.86
CA ALA A 52 0.52 12.02 -11.66
C ALA A 52 2.00 12.00 -11.25
N ASN A 53 2.44 10.93 -10.59
CA ASN A 53 3.79 10.80 -10.05
C ASN A 53 4.47 9.51 -10.52
N VAL A 54 5.70 9.63 -11.00
CA VAL A 54 6.55 8.53 -11.45
C VAL A 54 7.26 7.90 -10.25
N TYR A 55 7.36 6.57 -10.22
CA TYR A 55 8.18 5.88 -9.23
C TYR A 55 9.64 5.92 -9.66
N LEU A 56 10.40 6.84 -9.07
CA LEU A 56 11.85 6.92 -9.28
C LEU A 56 12.57 5.72 -8.64
N GLY A 57 13.70 5.35 -9.26
CA GLY A 57 14.63 4.35 -8.74
C GLY A 57 15.67 4.93 -7.78
N ALA A 58 16.67 4.13 -7.46
CA ALA A 58 17.74 4.47 -6.54
C ALA A 58 18.73 5.51 -7.12
N ALA A 59 18.92 5.56 -8.44
CA ALA A 59 19.95 6.37 -9.08
C ALA A 59 20.02 7.86 -8.63
N PRO A 60 18.94 8.65 -8.64
CA PRO A 60 19.00 10.05 -8.18
C PRO A 60 19.23 10.19 -6.66
N LEU A 61 18.88 9.16 -5.88
CA LEU A 61 19.17 9.13 -4.44
C LEU A 61 20.66 8.84 -4.21
N VAL A 62 21.26 7.97 -5.01
CA VAL A 62 22.71 7.72 -5.01
C VAL A 62 23.47 8.99 -5.36
N GLU A 63 23.05 9.72 -6.41
CA GLU A 63 23.66 11.01 -6.78
C GLU A 63 23.64 12.02 -5.61
N ALA A 64 22.52 12.09 -4.87
CA ALA A 64 22.43 12.93 -3.69
C ALA A 64 23.43 12.51 -2.58
N LEU A 65 23.53 11.20 -2.31
CA LEU A 65 24.46 10.64 -1.32
C LEU A 65 25.93 10.87 -1.72
N ASP A 66 26.27 10.65 -2.99
CA ASP A 66 27.60 10.93 -3.57
C ASP A 66 27.96 12.42 -3.48
N GLY A 67 26.96 13.30 -3.58
CA GLY A 67 27.09 14.74 -3.29
C GLY A 67 27.40 15.09 -1.83
N GLY A 68 27.45 14.08 -0.95
CA GLY A 68 27.69 14.20 0.48
C GLY A 68 26.44 14.51 1.30
N ALA A 69 25.25 14.29 0.75
CA ALA A 69 24.01 14.42 1.52
C ALA A 69 23.99 13.40 2.66
N ARG A 70 23.59 13.85 3.86
CA ARG A 70 23.35 12.98 5.02
C ARG A 70 21.88 12.63 5.21
N ILE A 71 21.01 13.43 4.60
CA ILE A 71 19.57 13.23 4.55
C ILE A 71 19.18 13.44 3.10
N VAL A 72 18.42 12.50 2.54
CA VAL A 72 17.83 12.63 1.21
C VAL A 72 16.32 12.72 1.38
N ILE A 73 15.73 13.75 0.80
CA ILE A 73 14.28 13.95 0.72
C ILE A 73 13.92 13.80 -0.76
N THR A 74 13.02 12.88 -1.07
CA THR A 74 12.59 12.62 -2.44
C THR A 74 11.07 12.77 -2.56
N GLY A 75 10.59 13.08 -3.76
CA GLY A 75 9.18 12.90 -4.12
C GLY A 75 8.79 11.42 -4.15
N ARG A 76 8.05 10.99 -5.17
CA ARG A 76 7.75 9.57 -5.35
C ARG A 76 8.99 8.79 -5.81
N ALA A 77 9.47 7.91 -4.94
CA ALA A 77 10.42 6.85 -5.27
C ALA A 77 9.80 5.49 -4.92
N THR A 78 10.43 4.41 -5.39
CA THR A 78 10.13 3.07 -4.86
C THR A 78 10.60 2.94 -3.42
N ASP A 79 9.83 2.23 -2.61
CA ASP A 79 10.17 1.93 -1.22
C ASP A 79 11.48 1.12 -1.15
N THR A 80 11.65 0.18 -2.09
CA THR A 80 12.90 -0.57 -2.26
C THR A 80 14.08 0.32 -2.65
N GLY A 81 13.84 1.35 -3.47
CA GLY A 81 14.85 2.34 -3.88
C GLY A 81 15.46 3.11 -2.70
N LEU A 82 14.66 3.36 -1.65
CA LEU A 82 15.12 4.01 -0.42
C LEU A 82 16.18 3.19 0.33
N THR A 83 16.10 1.86 0.22
CA THR A 83 17.06 0.92 0.82
C THR A 83 18.19 0.60 -0.13
N LEU A 84 17.91 0.47 -1.43
CA LEU A 84 18.89 0.15 -2.45
C LEU A 84 19.93 1.28 -2.63
N ALA A 85 19.50 2.55 -2.62
CA ALA A 85 20.40 3.69 -2.82
C ALA A 85 21.58 3.74 -1.82
N PRO A 86 21.38 3.66 -0.48
CA PRO A 86 22.51 3.64 0.45
C PRO A 86 23.42 2.41 0.29
N LEU A 87 22.89 1.26 -0.16
CA LEU A 87 23.71 0.07 -0.43
C LEU A 87 24.59 0.26 -1.67
N ILE A 88 24.03 0.85 -2.74
CA ILE A 88 24.81 1.21 -3.94
C ILE A 88 25.91 2.19 -3.57
N HIS A 89 25.58 3.26 -2.82
CA HIS A 89 26.52 4.29 -2.41
C HIS A 89 27.66 3.72 -1.55
N GLU A 90 27.34 2.97 -0.50
CA GLU A 90 28.33 2.45 0.45
C GLU A 90 29.26 1.41 -0.20
N PHE A 91 28.71 0.53 -1.04
CA PHE A 91 29.48 -0.58 -1.62
C PHE A 91 29.98 -0.33 -3.05
N GLY A 92 29.65 0.81 -3.65
CA GLY A 92 30.04 1.18 -5.01
C GLY A 92 29.54 0.18 -6.06
N TRP A 93 28.34 -0.36 -5.89
CA TRP A 93 27.77 -1.32 -6.83
C TRP A 93 27.54 -0.70 -8.21
N ALA A 94 27.89 -1.44 -9.26
CA ALA A 94 27.67 -0.98 -10.63
C ALA A 94 26.17 -1.01 -10.98
N GLY A 95 25.73 -0.05 -11.79
CA GLY A 95 24.33 0.06 -12.22
C GLY A 95 23.84 -1.08 -13.13
N ASP A 96 24.73 -1.99 -13.54
CA ASP A 96 24.45 -3.18 -14.32
C ASP A 96 24.78 -4.50 -13.57
N ASP A 97 25.09 -4.43 -12.28
CA ASP A 97 25.25 -5.60 -11.41
C ASP A 97 23.88 -6.07 -10.88
N TRP A 98 23.08 -6.65 -11.79
CA TRP A 98 21.67 -6.94 -11.53
C TRP A 98 21.41 -7.82 -10.32
N ASN A 99 22.33 -8.74 -9.99
CA ASN A 99 22.18 -9.59 -8.80
C ASN A 99 22.30 -8.77 -7.52
N LYS A 100 23.21 -7.80 -7.46
CA LYS A 100 23.36 -6.92 -6.30
C LYS A 100 22.22 -5.90 -6.21
N LEU A 101 21.77 -5.36 -7.34
CA LEU A 101 20.60 -4.48 -7.38
C LEU A 101 19.34 -5.21 -6.93
N ALA A 102 19.15 -6.47 -7.35
CA ALA A 102 18.07 -7.32 -6.87
C ALA A 102 18.22 -7.63 -5.38
N ALA A 103 19.44 -7.87 -4.89
CA ALA A 103 19.67 -8.09 -3.46
C ALA A 103 19.27 -6.88 -2.61
N GLY A 104 19.68 -5.67 -2.99
CA GLY A 104 19.25 -4.45 -2.30
C GLY A 104 17.75 -4.18 -2.43
N THR A 105 17.14 -4.53 -3.57
CA THR A 105 15.69 -4.46 -3.78
C THR A 105 14.94 -5.38 -2.81
N ILE A 106 15.35 -6.64 -2.70
CA ILE A 106 14.74 -7.62 -1.79
C ILE A 106 14.98 -7.24 -0.32
N ALA A 107 16.16 -6.71 0.01
CA ALA A 107 16.42 -6.17 1.34
C ALA A 107 15.43 -5.04 1.68
N GLY A 108 15.21 -4.12 0.75
CA GLY A 108 14.21 -3.06 0.87
C GLY A 108 12.79 -3.59 1.07
N HIS A 109 12.39 -4.56 0.24
CA HIS A 109 11.06 -5.16 0.34
C HIS A 109 10.83 -5.90 1.67
N ILE A 110 11.88 -6.49 2.27
CA ILE A 110 11.74 -7.14 3.56
C ILE A 110 11.54 -6.12 4.70
N ILE A 111 12.09 -4.91 4.60
CA ILE A 111 12.02 -3.91 5.68
C ILE A 111 10.98 -2.81 5.45
N GLU A 112 10.30 -2.81 4.31
CA GLU A 112 9.20 -1.88 4.05
C GLU A 112 7.94 -2.20 4.87
N CYS A 113 6.98 -1.26 4.88
CA CYS A 113 5.67 -1.37 5.54
C CYS A 113 5.65 -1.57 7.07
N GLY A 114 6.78 -1.83 7.74
CA GLY A 114 6.92 -1.80 9.19
C GLY A 114 7.51 -3.07 9.81
N ALA A 115 6.82 -3.65 10.79
CA ALA A 115 7.37 -4.70 11.67
C ALA A 115 7.06 -6.14 11.22
N GLN A 116 6.64 -6.37 9.97
CA GLN A 116 6.05 -7.66 9.61
C GLN A 116 7.08 -8.81 9.65
N CYS A 117 8.27 -8.61 9.08
CA CYS A 117 9.32 -9.61 9.15
C CYS A 117 9.92 -9.81 10.56
N SER A 118 9.61 -8.92 11.51
CA SER A 118 9.97 -9.01 12.93
C SER A 118 8.80 -9.42 13.84
N GLY A 119 7.68 -9.90 13.28
CA GLY A 119 6.57 -10.53 14.01
C GLY A 119 5.25 -9.76 14.00
N GLY A 120 5.21 -8.53 13.48
CA GLY A 120 3.93 -7.86 13.16
C GLY A 120 3.19 -8.63 12.07
N ASN A 121 1.85 -8.64 12.10
CA ASN A 121 1.02 -9.28 11.05
C ASN A 121 1.38 -10.75 10.71
N CYS A 122 2.17 -11.43 11.56
CA CYS A 122 2.70 -12.75 11.28
C CYS A 122 1.66 -13.80 11.68
N GLN A 123 1.33 -14.72 10.78
CA GLN A 123 0.39 -15.81 11.03
C GLN A 123 1.06 -16.92 11.85
N TYR A 124 2.33 -17.21 11.55
CA TYR A 124 3.10 -18.23 12.24
C TYR A 124 3.22 -17.94 13.74
N GLU A 125 2.60 -18.79 14.55
CA GLU A 125 2.63 -18.71 16.02
C GLU A 125 2.31 -17.31 16.59
N TRP A 126 1.38 -16.57 15.99
CA TRP A 126 1.09 -15.17 16.34
C TRP A 126 0.84 -14.89 17.83
N ARG A 127 0.29 -15.86 18.57
CA ARG A 127 0.03 -15.76 20.02
C ARG A 127 1.30 -15.81 20.87
N SER A 128 2.37 -16.39 20.34
CA SER A 128 3.65 -16.57 21.02
C SER A 128 4.60 -15.39 20.78
N ILE A 129 4.22 -14.42 19.94
CA ILE A 129 5.10 -13.32 19.55
C ILE A 129 5.34 -12.41 20.77
N PRO A 130 6.61 -12.23 21.20
CA PRO A 130 6.92 -11.49 22.41
C PRO A 130 6.55 -10.01 22.27
N ASN A 131 5.91 -9.41 23.28
CA ASN A 131 5.76 -7.95 23.41
C ASN A 131 5.43 -7.20 22.11
N LEU A 132 4.37 -7.62 21.40
CA LEU A 132 3.92 -6.97 20.16
C LEU A 132 3.62 -5.46 20.32
N ALA A 133 3.29 -5.02 21.53
CA ALA A 133 3.07 -3.60 21.83
C ALA A 133 4.34 -2.73 21.68
N ASN A 134 5.53 -3.34 21.74
CA ASN A 134 6.82 -2.69 21.51
C ASN A 134 7.65 -3.51 20.51
N VAL A 135 7.03 -3.97 19.42
CA VAL A 135 7.69 -4.74 18.37
C VAL A 135 8.82 -3.92 17.73
N GLY A 136 9.99 -4.52 17.54
CA GLY A 136 11.12 -3.86 16.90
C GLY A 136 10.96 -3.78 15.40
N PHE A 137 11.25 -2.64 14.79
CA PHE A 137 11.35 -2.57 13.33
C PHE A 137 12.61 -3.30 12.85
N PRO A 138 12.54 -3.93 11.67
CA PRO A 138 13.64 -4.72 11.15
C PRO A 138 14.82 -3.83 10.74
N ILE A 139 16.00 -4.43 10.80
CA ILE A 139 17.28 -3.85 10.42
C ILE A 139 17.90 -4.78 9.38
N VAL A 140 18.46 -4.21 8.31
CA VAL A 140 19.30 -4.93 7.35
C VAL A 140 20.76 -4.67 7.70
N GLU A 141 21.49 -5.74 8.00
CA GLU A 141 22.96 -5.73 8.04
C GLU A 141 23.46 -6.31 6.71
N ALA A 142 23.84 -5.44 5.77
CA ALA A 142 24.22 -5.84 4.42
C ALA A 142 25.74 -6.02 4.26
N ALA A 143 26.12 -6.88 3.32
CA ALA A 143 27.51 -7.10 2.92
C ALA A 143 27.76 -6.69 1.45
N PRO A 144 29.02 -6.37 1.08
CA PRO A 144 29.36 -5.93 -0.29
C PRO A 144 29.05 -6.96 -1.39
N ASP A 145 28.92 -8.24 -1.04
CA ASP A 145 28.62 -9.34 -1.96
C ASP A 145 27.13 -9.47 -2.29
N GLY A 146 26.27 -8.66 -1.67
CA GLY A 146 24.82 -8.70 -1.83
C GLY A 146 24.10 -9.64 -0.86
N SER A 147 24.81 -10.39 -0.02
CA SER A 147 24.16 -11.10 1.09
C SER A 147 23.87 -10.14 2.25
N PHE A 148 22.84 -10.43 3.04
CA PHE A 148 22.47 -9.59 4.18
C PHE A 148 21.77 -10.38 5.28
N VAL A 149 21.71 -9.80 6.48
CA VAL A 149 21.00 -10.34 7.63
C VAL A 149 19.86 -9.42 8.02
N ILE A 150 18.67 -9.99 8.18
CA ILE A 150 17.54 -9.32 8.81
C ILE A 150 17.62 -9.57 10.30
N THR A 151 17.53 -8.50 11.08
CA THR A 151 17.57 -8.52 12.54
C THR A 151 16.65 -7.44 13.11
N LYS A 152 16.60 -7.31 14.44
CA LYS A 152 15.93 -6.21 15.14
C LYS A 152 16.72 -5.79 16.36
N HIS A 153 16.41 -4.62 16.90
CA HIS A 153 17.03 -4.15 18.13
C HIS A 153 16.73 -5.11 19.31
N GLU A 154 17.75 -5.56 20.04
CA GLU A 154 17.63 -6.58 21.12
C GLU A 154 16.63 -6.22 22.25
N ARG A 155 16.53 -4.93 22.58
CA ARG A 155 15.60 -4.38 23.60
C ARG A 155 14.14 -4.21 23.15
N THR A 156 13.76 -4.75 22.01
CA THR A 156 12.39 -4.66 21.48
C THR A 156 11.72 -6.04 21.40
N GLY A 157 10.38 -6.03 21.38
CA GLY A 157 9.55 -7.20 21.16
C GLY A 157 9.64 -7.73 19.73
N GLY A 158 8.78 -8.69 19.42
CA GLY A 158 8.82 -9.45 18.19
C GLY A 158 9.92 -10.52 18.20
N TRP A 159 10.13 -11.08 17.03
CA TRP A 159 11.18 -12.04 16.72
C TRP A 159 11.47 -12.01 15.23
N VAL A 160 12.71 -12.29 14.84
CA VAL A 160 13.06 -12.43 13.42
C VAL A 160 13.41 -13.90 13.16
N ILE A 161 12.51 -14.58 12.45
CA ILE A 161 12.60 -16.00 12.14
C ILE A 161 12.27 -16.23 10.67
N ILE A 162 12.67 -17.38 10.12
CA ILE A 162 12.43 -17.68 8.70
C ILE A 162 10.94 -17.57 8.31
N PRO A 163 9.96 -18.06 9.10
CA PRO A 163 8.55 -17.87 8.79
C PRO A 163 8.14 -16.40 8.63
N SER A 164 8.56 -15.50 9.53
CA SER A 164 8.19 -14.08 9.46
C SER A 164 8.82 -13.38 8.26
N VAL A 165 10.08 -13.70 7.93
CA VAL A 165 10.75 -13.18 6.72
C VAL A 165 10.07 -13.71 5.45
N LYS A 166 9.67 -14.99 5.42
CA LYS A 166 8.93 -15.57 4.28
C LYS A 166 7.56 -14.93 4.07
N GLU A 167 6.81 -14.69 5.14
CA GLU A 167 5.50 -14.03 5.07
C GLU A 167 5.64 -12.60 4.52
N GLN A 168 6.70 -11.88 4.88
CA GLN A 168 6.99 -10.58 4.28
C GLN A 168 7.43 -10.67 2.82
N LEU A 169 8.26 -11.65 2.44
CA LEU A 169 8.70 -11.83 1.05
C LEU A 169 7.55 -12.07 0.05
N VAL A 170 6.42 -12.61 0.52
CA VAL A 170 5.24 -12.87 -0.31
C VAL A 170 4.15 -11.80 -0.13
N TYR A 171 4.41 -10.78 0.67
CA TYR A 171 3.48 -9.67 0.90
C TYR A 171 3.37 -8.81 -0.37
N GLU A 172 2.13 -8.48 -0.77
CA GLU A 172 1.84 -7.69 -1.98
C GLU A 172 2.52 -8.20 -3.27
N MET A 173 2.82 -9.50 -3.31
CA MET A 173 3.57 -10.11 -4.40
C MET A 173 2.66 -10.55 -5.54
N GLY A 174 2.98 -10.08 -6.75
CA GLY A 174 2.40 -10.56 -8.01
C GLY A 174 3.12 -11.81 -8.50
N ASP A 175 3.81 -11.70 -9.65
CA ASP A 175 4.69 -12.77 -10.12
C ASP A 175 6.05 -12.70 -9.41
N PRO A 176 6.41 -13.70 -8.58
CA PRO A 176 7.68 -13.69 -7.86
C PRO A 176 8.92 -13.82 -8.75
N ARG A 177 8.78 -14.20 -10.04
CA ARG A 177 9.91 -14.24 -11.00
C ARG A 177 10.14 -12.89 -11.68
N ASP A 178 9.12 -12.05 -11.73
CA ASP A 178 9.07 -10.79 -12.48
C ASP A 178 8.71 -9.63 -11.54
N TYR A 179 9.44 -9.48 -10.44
CA TYR A 179 9.30 -8.31 -9.57
C TYR A 179 10.02 -7.11 -10.19
N ILE A 180 9.28 -6.33 -10.99
CA ILE A 180 9.81 -5.22 -11.78
C ILE A 180 9.95 -3.96 -10.91
N THR A 181 11.18 -3.44 -10.82
CA THR A 181 11.47 -2.12 -10.25
C THR A 181 12.14 -1.21 -11.28
N PRO A 182 12.26 0.09 -11.00
CA PRO A 182 13.04 1.00 -11.84
C PRO A 182 14.50 0.57 -12.04
N ASP A 183 15.09 -0.11 -11.05
CA ASP A 183 16.53 -0.38 -11.01
C ASP A 183 16.88 -1.78 -11.54
N CYS A 184 16.00 -2.77 -11.41
CA CYS A 184 16.19 -4.12 -11.95
C CYS A 184 14.86 -4.91 -12.00
N VAL A 185 14.91 -6.14 -12.51
CA VAL A 185 13.85 -7.13 -12.27
C VAL A 185 14.39 -8.19 -11.31
N ALA A 186 13.84 -8.28 -10.10
CA ALA A 186 14.29 -9.22 -9.08
C ALA A 186 13.53 -10.56 -9.16
N ASP A 187 14.24 -11.68 -9.02
CA ASP A 187 13.63 -13.01 -8.95
C ASP A 187 13.59 -13.51 -7.50
N PHE A 188 12.43 -13.38 -6.87
CA PHE A 188 12.18 -13.81 -5.49
C PHE A 188 12.25 -15.34 -5.33
N THR A 189 12.14 -16.10 -6.42
CA THR A 189 12.20 -17.58 -6.37
C THR A 189 13.61 -18.11 -6.12
N THR A 190 14.63 -17.26 -6.26
CA THR A 190 16.03 -17.58 -6.02
C THR A 190 16.47 -17.39 -4.57
N VAL A 191 15.70 -16.62 -3.79
CA VAL A 191 16.01 -16.22 -2.42
C VAL A 191 16.21 -17.45 -1.53
N ARG A 192 17.35 -17.49 -0.85
CA ARG A 192 17.67 -18.48 0.19
C ARG A 192 17.70 -17.82 1.55
N LEU A 193 17.17 -18.54 2.54
CA LEU A 193 17.10 -18.09 3.94
C LEU A 193 17.78 -19.11 4.85
N GLU A 194 18.60 -18.63 5.77
CA GLU A 194 19.20 -19.46 6.82
C GLU A 194 19.16 -18.73 8.17
N TYR A 195 19.11 -19.49 9.26
CA TYR A 195 19.20 -18.93 10.61
C TYR A 195 20.65 -18.54 10.90
N GLU A 196 20.87 -17.32 11.39
CA GLU A 196 22.18 -16.83 11.81
C GLU A 196 22.17 -16.43 13.30
N GLY A 197 21.54 -17.27 14.11
CA GLY A 197 21.36 -17.06 15.54
C GLY A 197 19.95 -16.60 15.91
N ARG A 198 19.82 -16.08 17.13
CA ARG A 198 18.53 -15.60 17.66
C ARG A 198 18.17 -14.26 17.02
N ASP A 199 16.92 -14.14 16.57
CA ASP A 199 16.41 -12.93 15.92
C ASP A 199 17.25 -12.48 14.71
N ARG A 200 17.83 -13.45 13.98
CA ARG A 200 18.71 -13.20 12.85
C ARG A 200 18.45 -14.21 11.73
N VAL A 201 18.09 -13.70 10.56
CA VAL A 201 17.88 -14.51 9.35
C VAL A 201 18.75 -13.95 8.24
N ARG A 202 19.67 -14.76 7.75
CA ARG A 202 20.50 -14.43 6.60
C ARG A 202 19.76 -14.72 5.31
N VAL A 203 19.92 -13.82 4.35
CA VAL A 203 19.31 -13.83 3.02
C VAL A 203 20.41 -13.79 1.97
N PHE A 204 20.36 -14.71 1.00
CA PHE A 204 21.41 -14.87 -0.01
C PHE A 204 20.91 -15.61 -1.27
N GLY A 205 21.79 -15.73 -2.28
CA GLY A 205 21.49 -16.47 -3.51
C GLY A 205 20.53 -15.75 -4.46
N ILE A 206 20.45 -14.42 -4.35
CA ILE A 206 19.50 -13.58 -5.07
C ILE A 206 19.99 -13.34 -6.49
N GLU A 207 19.10 -13.56 -7.46
CA GLU A 207 19.34 -13.26 -8.87
C GLU A 207 18.45 -12.11 -9.36
N GLY A 208 18.99 -11.34 -10.31
CA GLY A 208 18.30 -10.22 -10.94
C GLY A 208 18.55 -10.19 -12.44
N ARG A 209 17.67 -9.45 -13.14
CA ARG A 209 17.74 -9.20 -14.59
C ARG A 209 17.73 -7.70 -14.87
N PRO A 210 18.14 -7.28 -16.09
CA PRO A 210 18.10 -5.88 -16.49
C PRO A 210 16.73 -5.25 -16.25
N ALA A 211 16.73 -3.99 -15.80
CA ALA A 211 15.50 -3.22 -15.65
C ALA A 211 14.76 -3.04 -16.99
N THR A 212 13.45 -2.81 -16.92
CA THR A 212 12.66 -2.42 -18.10
C THR A 212 13.01 -1.00 -18.56
N ASP A 213 12.59 -0.64 -19.77
CA ASP A 213 12.75 0.70 -20.35
C ASP A 213 11.66 1.69 -19.90
N THR A 214 10.79 1.29 -18.97
CA THR A 214 9.68 2.09 -18.45
C THR A 214 9.78 2.33 -16.94
N PHE A 215 9.22 3.44 -16.48
CA PHE A 215 8.83 3.61 -15.08
C PHE A 215 7.34 3.35 -14.89
N LYS A 216 6.97 2.99 -13.66
CA LYS A 216 5.57 3.01 -13.22
C LYS A 216 5.15 4.44 -12.89
N VAL A 217 3.94 4.81 -13.28
CA VAL A 217 3.30 6.08 -12.93
C VAL A 217 2.08 5.78 -12.07
N SER A 218 1.98 6.47 -10.93
CA SER A 218 0.76 6.56 -10.14
C SER A 218 0.00 7.81 -10.55
N ILE A 219 -1.12 7.61 -11.24
CA ILE A 219 -2.06 8.67 -11.54
C ILE A 219 -3.27 8.52 -10.61
N SER A 220 -3.69 9.62 -9.99
CA SER A 220 -4.87 9.65 -9.12
C SER A 220 -5.92 10.58 -9.70
N TYR A 221 -7.19 10.16 -9.66
CA TYR A 221 -8.30 10.92 -10.23
C TYR A 221 -9.55 10.84 -9.35
N SER A 222 -10.39 11.86 -9.43
CA SER A 222 -11.70 11.89 -8.77
C SER A 222 -12.65 10.89 -9.43
N ALA A 223 -13.20 9.96 -8.65
CA ALA A 223 -14.07 8.88 -9.14
C ALA A 223 -15.45 8.89 -8.44
N GLY A 224 -15.99 10.09 -8.22
CA GLY A 224 -17.28 10.29 -7.60
C GLY A 224 -17.21 10.24 -6.07
N TYR A 225 -18.29 9.77 -5.44
CA TYR A 225 -18.49 9.85 -4.00
C TYR A 225 -18.90 8.51 -3.41
N LYS A 226 -18.50 8.28 -2.16
CA LYS A 226 -18.96 7.15 -1.35
C LYS A 226 -19.48 7.59 0.01
N ALA A 227 -20.30 6.73 0.60
CA ALA A 227 -20.57 6.75 2.03
C ALA A 227 -20.66 5.30 2.53
N VAL A 228 -20.08 5.03 3.70
CA VAL A 228 -20.13 3.72 4.35
C VAL A 228 -20.79 3.87 5.70
N GLY A 229 -21.97 3.27 5.86
CA GLY A 229 -22.70 3.26 7.12
C GLY A 229 -22.66 1.87 7.77
N THR A 230 -22.67 1.85 9.10
CA THR A 230 -22.66 0.60 9.87
C THR A 230 -23.74 0.58 10.93
N LEU A 231 -24.30 -0.60 11.18
CA LEU A 231 -25.27 -0.88 12.24
C LEU A 231 -24.94 -2.24 12.86
N VAL A 232 -24.85 -2.33 14.18
CA VAL A 232 -24.60 -3.60 14.87
C VAL A 232 -25.91 -4.18 15.36
N TYR A 233 -26.19 -5.44 15.05
CA TYR A 233 -27.36 -6.18 15.53
C TYR A 233 -26.95 -7.18 16.59
N SER A 234 -27.58 -7.12 17.77
CA SER A 234 -27.33 -8.05 18.86
C SER A 234 -28.15 -9.33 18.72
N TRP A 235 -27.65 -10.39 19.37
CA TRP A 235 -28.40 -11.61 19.67
C TRP A 235 -29.76 -11.29 20.35
N PRO A 236 -30.80 -12.13 20.16
CA PRO A 236 -30.87 -13.30 19.26
C PRO A 236 -30.90 -12.92 17.78
N ASP A 237 -30.63 -13.86 16.88
CA ASP A 237 -30.82 -13.71 15.43
C ASP A 237 -30.04 -12.55 14.79
N ALA A 238 -28.84 -12.25 15.31
CA ALA A 238 -28.04 -11.10 14.89
C ALA A 238 -27.82 -11.05 13.36
N TYR A 239 -27.50 -12.19 12.75
CA TYR A 239 -27.28 -12.30 11.31
C TYR A 239 -28.57 -12.09 10.51
N ASP A 240 -29.67 -12.73 10.89
CA ASP A 240 -30.96 -12.61 10.20
C ASP A 240 -31.51 -11.19 10.29
N LYS A 241 -31.34 -10.51 11.43
CA LYS A 241 -31.67 -9.09 11.61
C LYS A 241 -30.83 -8.20 10.70
N ALA A 242 -29.53 -8.44 10.59
CA ALA A 242 -28.66 -7.68 9.68
C ALA A 242 -29.08 -7.86 8.21
N GLN A 243 -29.43 -9.09 7.78
CA GLN A 243 -29.95 -9.35 6.45
C GLN A 243 -31.32 -8.71 6.21
N ALA A 244 -32.21 -8.72 7.21
CA ALA A 244 -33.50 -8.02 7.13
C ALA A 244 -33.31 -6.50 7.01
N ALA A 245 -32.34 -5.94 7.73
CA ALA A 245 -32.03 -4.52 7.67
C ALA A 245 -31.51 -4.10 6.29
N ASP A 246 -30.63 -4.88 5.67
CA ASP A 246 -30.18 -4.66 4.28
C ASP A 246 -31.37 -4.69 3.31
N ARG A 247 -32.26 -5.68 3.42
CA ARG A 247 -33.48 -5.76 2.60
C ARG A 247 -34.38 -4.54 2.76
N ILE A 248 -34.60 -4.08 4.01
CA ILE A 248 -35.40 -2.87 4.28
C ILE A 248 -34.73 -1.64 3.69
N LEU A 249 -33.40 -1.50 3.84
CA LEU A 249 -32.64 -0.39 3.28
C LEU A 249 -32.79 -0.34 1.77
N ARG A 250 -32.55 -1.45 1.08
CA ARG A 250 -32.71 -1.56 -0.38
C ARG A 250 -34.10 -1.16 -0.84
N GLY A 251 -35.15 -1.67 -0.18
CA GLY A 251 -36.53 -1.29 -0.49
C GLY A 251 -36.82 0.22 -0.30
N ARG A 252 -36.17 0.89 0.66
CA ARG A 252 -36.26 2.35 0.83
C ARG A 252 -35.55 3.11 -0.29
N LEU A 253 -34.33 2.69 -0.64
CA LEU A 253 -33.55 3.30 -1.72
C LEU A 253 -34.29 3.17 -3.06
N ASP A 254 -34.85 1.99 -3.34
CA ASP A 254 -35.62 1.71 -4.56
C ASP A 254 -36.89 2.57 -4.65
N ARG A 255 -37.65 2.69 -3.54
CA ARG A 255 -38.86 3.54 -3.49
C ARG A 255 -38.54 5.02 -3.73
N LEU A 256 -37.35 5.46 -3.37
CA LEU A 256 -36.86 6.82 -3.62
C LEU A 256 -36.27 6.99 -5.02
N GLY A 257 -36.16 5.91 -5.80
CA GLY A 257 -35.61 5.94 -7.15
C GLY A 257 -34.10 6.22 -7.20
N LEU A 258 -33.39 6.05 -6.08
CA LEU A 258 -31.95 6.37 -6.01
C LEU A 258 -31.15 5.38 -6.85
N LYS A 259 -30.16 5.90 -7.59
CA LYS A 259 -29.23 5.09 -8.36
C LYS A 259 -27.83 5.20 -7.79
N PHE A 260 -27.11 4.09 -7.86
CA PHE A 260 -25.73 3.98 -7.40
C PHE A 260 -24.98 3.14 -8.42
N ASP A 261 -23.72 3.49 -8.68
CA ASP A 261 -22.83 2.68 -9.50
C ASP A 261 -22.57 1.34 -8.80
N GLU A 262 -22.55 1.36 -7.47
CA GLU A 262 -22.30 0.18 -6.66
C GLU A 262 -22.94 0.30 -5.27
N ILE A 263 -23.47 -0.83 -4.79
CA ILE A 263 -23.89 -1.01 -3.39
C ILE A 263 -23.26 -2.29 -2.87
N LEU A 264 -22.36 -2.17 -1.91
CA LEU A 264 -21.71 -3.30 -1.24
C LEU A 264 -22.29 -3.47 0.16
N THR A 265 -22.77 -4.67 0.45
CA THR A 265 -23.25 -5.06 1.78
C THR A 265 -22.34 -6.13 2.35
N GLU A 266 -21.88 -5.92 3.58
CA GLU A 266 -21.04 -6.86 4.32
C GLU A 266 -21.63 -7.13 5.71
N PHE A 267 -21.45 -8.37 6.16
CA PHE A 267 -21.85 -8.82 7.50
C PHE A 267 -20.59 -9.14 8.32
N VAL A 268 -20.03 -8.11 8.94
CA VAL A 268 -18.79 -8.21 9.73
C VAL A 268 -19.08 -8.99 11.00
N GLY A 269 -18.21 -9.96 11.30
CA GLY A 269 -18.43 -10.97 12.36
C GLY A 269 -19.13 -12.24 11.87
N ALA A 270 -19.67 -12.26 10.65
CA ALA A 270 -20.27 -13.46 10.04
C ALA A 270 -19.43 -13.98 8.86
N ASN A 271 -19.33 -13.20 7.78
CA ASN A 271 -18.68 -13.65 6.54
C ASN A 271 -18.05 -12.53 5.69
N ALA A 272 -17.91 -11.30 6.19
CA ALA A 272 -17.43 -10.16 5.41
C ALA A 272 -16.07 -10.38 4.70
N THR A 273 -15.13 -11.09 5.32
CA THR A 273 -13.76 -11.25 4.78
C THR A 273 -13.63 -12.38 3.77
N HIS A 274 -14.19 -13.56 4.09
CA HIS A 274 -14.03 -14.78 3.29
C HIS A 274 -15.27 -15.12 2.46
N GLY A 275 -16.35 -14.34 2.60
CA GLY A 275 -17.60 -14.55 1.90
C GLY A 275 -18.10 -15.99 2.05
N PRO A 276 -18.42 -16.69 0.95
CA PRO A 276 -18.84 -18.09 0.98
C PRO A 276 -17.83 -19.06 1.64
N LEU A 277 -16.53 -18.73 1.66
CA LEU A 277 -15.49 -19.57 2.25
C LEU A 277 -15.53 -19.57 3.79
N ALA A 278 -16.22 -18.60 4.41
CA ALA A 278 -16.40 -18.55 5.87
C ALA A 278 -17.31 -19.69 6.40
N GLY A 279 -18.00 -20.41 5.51
CA GLY A 279 -19.02 -21.39 5.89
C GLY A 279 -20.33 -20.73 6.36
N LYS A 280 -21.23 -21.54 6.92
CA LYS A 280 -22.51 -21.04 7.44
C LYS A 280 -22.29 -20.35 8.80
N PRO A 281 -22.73 -19.08 8.98
CA PRO A 281 -22.65 -18.40 10.26
C PRO A 281 -23.37 -19.18 11.37
N SER A 282 -22.82 -19.16 12.59
CA SER A 282 -23.49 -19.71 13.76
C SER A 282 -24.81 -18.97 14.03
N PRO A 283 -25.92 -19.65 14.38
CA PRO A 283 -27.14 -18.98 14.82
C PRO A 283 -26.95 -18.21 16.14
N ASP A 284 -25.95 -18.58 16.93
CA ASP A 284 -25.65 -18.01 18.24
C ASP A 284 -24.58 -16.91 18.21
N LEU A 285 -24.39 -16.25 17.05
CA LEU A 285 -23.49 -15.10 16.98
C LEU A 285 -23.96 -14.01 17.96
N PRO A 286 -23.09 -13.51 18.86
CA PRO A 286 -23.48 -12.52 19.86
C PRO A 286 -23.88 -11.19 19.21
N GLU A 287 -23.20 -10.84 18.12
CA GLU A 287 -23.46 -9.65 17.33
C GLU A 287 -22.99 -9.83 15.88
N VAL A 288 -23.62 -9.09 14.97
CA VAL A 288 -23.21 -8.95 13.58
C VAL A 288 -23.30 -7.49 13.20
N GLN A 289 -22.23 -6.94 12.64
CA GLN A 289 -22.25 -5.59 12.10
C GLN A 289 -22.63 -5.63 10.62
N LEU A 290 -23.79 -5.07 10.30
CA LEU A 290 -24.14 -4.68 8.95
C LEU A 290 -23.27 -3.49 8.54
N ARG A 291 -22.50 -3.62 7.47
CA ARG A 291 -21.76 -2.53 6.83
C ARG A 291 -22.26 -2.39 5.41
N VAL A 292 -22.76 -1.21 5.05
CA VAL A 292 -23.26 -0.91 3.71
C VAL A 292 -22.51 0.28 3.16
N GLY A 293 -21.85 0.08 2.03
CA GLY A 293 -21.22 1.12 1.23
C GLY A 293 -22.03 1.38 -0.04
N VAL A 294 -22.17 2.66 -0.41
CA VAL A 294 -22.67 3.05 -1.74
C VAL A 294 -21.62 3.91 -2.44
N ARG A 295 -21.57 3.80 -3.77
CA ARG A 295 -20.76 4.64 -4.66
C ARG A 295 -21.62 5.22 -5.78
N SER A 296 -21.46 6.52 -6.06
CA SER A 296 -22.10 7.19 -7.20
C SER A 296 -21.32 8.46 -7.56
N GLU A 297 -21.30 8.84 -8.83
CA GLU A 297 -20.88 10.19 -9.26
C GLU A 297 -21.83 11.29 -8.71
N ASN A 298 -23.09 10.94 -8.41
CA ASN A 298 -24.10 11.86 -7.92
C ASN A 298 -24.05 12.01 -6.39
N ARG A 299 -23.32 13.03 -5.91
CA ARG A 299 -23.18 13.33 -4.48
C ARG A 299 -24.53 13.43 -3.72
N PRO A 300 -25.56 14.13 -4.22
CA PRO A 300 -26.90 14.13 -3.60
C PRO A 300 -27.50 12.75 -3.33
N GLU A 301 -27.33 11.77 -4.22
CA GLU A 301 -27.85 10.41 -4.02
C GLU A 301 -27.12 9.69 -2.88
N VAL A 302 -25.78 9.82 -2.84
CA VAL A 302 -24.95 9.30 -1.75
C VAL A 302 -25.32 9.96 -0.41
N GLU A 303 -25.55 11.27 -0.41
CA GLU A 303 -26.03 11.97 0.79
C GLU A 303 -27.41 11.48 1.22
N ARG A 304 -28.31 11.19 0.26
CA ARG A 304 -29.64 10.67 0.54
C ARG A 304 -29.56 9.29 1.19
N PHE A 305 -28.67 8.41 0.73
CA PHE A 305 -28.41 7.12 1.38
C PHE A 305 -28.06 7.28 2.87
N THR A 306 -27.20 8.25 3.22
CA THR A 306 -26.79 8.48 4.63
C THR A 306 -27.99 8.80 5.54
N LYS A 307 -29.03 9.42 4.97
CA LYS A 307 -30.28 9.77 5.65
C LYS A 307 -31.25 8.59 5.75
N GLU A 308 -31.08 7.54 4.95
CA GLU A 308 -31.96 6.35 4.93
C GLU A 308 -31.43 5.22 5.82
N ILE A 309 -30.12 5.06 5.94
CA ILE A 309 -29.53 4.04 6.82
C ILE A 309 -29.68 4.38 8.30
N ALA A 310 -29.44 5.64 8.70
CA ALA A 310 -29.47 6.03 10.11
C ALA A 310 -30.83 5.78 10.81
N PRO A 311 -32.00 6.05 10.20
CA PRO A 311 -33.28 5.74 10.81
C PRO A 311 -33.53 4.26 11.12
N LEU A 312 -32.80 3.31 10.51
CA LEU A 312 -32.99 1.88 10.79
C LEU A 312 -32.76 1.51 12.26
N VAL A 313 -32.06 2.36 13.02
CA VAL A 313 -31.91 2.22 14.48
C VAL A 313 -33.27 2.08 15.19
N LEU A 314 -34.28 2.87 14.77
CA LEU A 314 -35.62 2.88 15.38
C LEU A 314 -36.74 2.48 14.42
N THR A 315 -36.40 2.17 13.16
CA THR A 315 -37.38 1.85 12.11
C THR A 315 -37.01 0.60 11.31
N GLY A 316 -36.02 -0.17 11.78
CA GLY A 316 -35.58 -1.45 11.23
C GLY A 316 -35.77 -2.61 12.24
N PRO A 317 -35.08 -3.74 12.03
CA PRO A 317 -35.10 -4.86 12.97
C PRO A 317 -34.62 -4.45 14.37
N PRO A 318 -35.06 -5.15 15.44
CA PRO A 318 -34.76 -4.76 16.82
C PRO A 318 -33.32 -5.10 17.22
N GLY A 319 -32.83 -4.46 18.29
CA GLY A 319 -31.52 -4.77 18.88
C GLY A 319 -30.34 -4.08 18.19
N VAL A 320 -30.57 -2.91 17.58
CA VAL A 320 -29.51 -2.10 16.98
C VAL A 320 -28.66 -1.42 18.05
N THR A 321 -27.34 -1.54 17.94
CA THR A 321 -26.33 -0.84 18.74
C THR A 321 -25.19 -0.33 17.83
N GLY A 322 -24.16 0.28 18.41
CA GLY A 322 -22.95 0.69 17.68
C GLY A 322 -23.13 1.89 16.72
N PHE A 323 -24.22 2.66 16.86
CA PHE A 323 -24.58 3.78 15.96
C PHE A 323 -24.04 5.15 16.41
N ALA A 324 -23.10 5.20 17.35
CA ALA A 324 -22.64 6.43 18.01
C ALA A 324 -22.02 7.48 17.06
N GLY A 325 -21.58 7.06 15.86
CA GLY A 325 -21.02 7.95 14.83
C GLY A 325 -22.05 8.81 14.07
N GLY A 326 -23.35 8.60 14.30
CA GLY A 326 -24.41 9.34 13.59
C GLY A 326 -24.54 8.91 12.13
N ARG A 327 -24.83 9.87 11.23
CA ARG A 327 -24.92 9.60 9.79
C ARG A 327 -23.53 9.39 9.21
N PRO A 328 -23.35 8.43 8.29
CA PRO A 328 -22.07 8.27 7.61
C PRO A 328 -21.74 9.54 6.81
N LYS A 329 -20.44 9.88 6.74
CA LYS A 329 -19.97 11.01 5.95
C LYS A 329 -19.92 10.64 4.48
N VAL A 330 -20.25 11.60 3.62
CA VAL A 330 -20.01 11.51 2.18
C VAL A 330 -18.57 11.94 1.92
N GLU A 331 -17.81 11.08 1.27
CA GLU A 331 -16.40 11.28 0.95
C GLU A 331 -16.20 11.22 -0.56
N GLU A 332 -15.29 12.04 -1.08
CA GLU A 332 -14.81 11.92 -2.45
C GLU A 332 -13.96 10.65 -2.57
N ILE A 333 -14.09 9.95 -3.71
CA ILE A 333 -13.26 8.81 -4.04
C ILE A 333 -12.10 9.30 -4.88
N VAL A 334 -10.88 9.07 -4.40
CA VAL A 334 -9.67 9.18 -5.20
C VAL A 334 -9.33 7.78 -5.71
N ALA A 335 -9.57 7.56 -7.00
CA ALA A 335 -9.25 6.31 -7.66
C ALA A 335 -7.82 6.33 -8.20
N TYR A 336 -7.30 5.12 -8.44
CA TYR A 336 -5.94 4.89 -8.87
C TYR A 336 -5.91 4.44 -10.33
N TRP A 337 -4.98 4.98 -11.09
CA TRP A 337 -4.68 4.61 -12.47
C TRP A 337 -3.20 4.23 -12.58
N PRO A 338 -2.87 2.93 -12.55
CA PRO A 338 -1.52 2.46 -12.81
C PRO A 338 -1.22 2.54 -14.30
N ALA A 339 -0.10 3.18 -14.64
CA ALA A 339 0.38 3.28 -16.02
C ALA A 339 1.90 3.10 -16.10
N LEU A 340 2.39 2.93 -17.33
CA LEU A 340 3.82 2.94 -17.64
C LEU A 340 4.18 4.16 -18.48
N ILE A 341 5.40 4.67 -18.28
CA ILE A 341 6.00 5.76 -19.06
C ILE A 341 7.43 5.39 -19.46
N PRO A 342 7.88 5.67 -20.70
CA PRO A 342 9.28 5.45 -21.09
C PRO A 342 10.24 6.25 -20.20
N LYS A 343 11.34 5.62 -19.77
CA LYS A 343 12.31 6.24 -18.86
C LYS A 343 12.95 7.51 -19.42
N ASN A 344 13.11 7.61 -20.74
CA ASN A 344 13.67 8.77 -21.42
C ASN A 344 12.77 10.02 -21.42
N GLU A 345 11.51 9.92 -20.96
CA GLU A 345 10.62 11.08 -20.79
C GLU A 345 10.81 11.79 -19.44
N ILE A 346 11.51 11.12 -18.51
CA ILE A 346 11.65 11.53 -17.12
C ILE A 346 13.11 11.85 -16.83
N GLU A 347 13.35 13.07 -16.35
CA GLU A 347 14.67 13.53 -15.92
C GLU A 347 14.56 13.93 -14.45
N PRO A 348 15.03 13.07 -13.52
CA PRO A 348 15.12 13.43 -12.11
C PRO A 348 16.08 14.59 -11.90
N LYS A 349 15.80 15.42 -10.89
CA LYS A 349 16.67 16.54 -10.52
C LYS A 349 17.12 16.38 -9.08
N VAL A 350 18.43 16.55 -8.86
CA VAL A 350 19.05 16.50 -7.53
C VAL A 350 19.55 17.89 -7.15
N GLU A 351 19.07 18.40 -6.02
CA GLU A 351 19.53 19.64 -5.42
C GLU A 351 20.18 19.36 -4.07
N LEU A 352 21.32 19.99 -3.79
CA LEU A 352 22.01 19.90 -2.51
C LEU A 352 21.88 21.22 -1.76
N ILE A 353 21.34 21.16 -0.55
CA ILE A 353 21.19 22.30 0.35
C ILE A 353 22.08 22.10 1.57
N GLU A 354 22.90 23.10 1.88
CA GLU A 354 23.61 23.19 3.16
C GLU A 354 22.74 23.93 4.18
N VAL A 355 22.46 23.28 5.31
CA VAL A 355 21.59 23.79 6.39
C VAL A 355 22.39 24.38 7.50
#